data_AF-A0A6G3PQ94-F1
#
_entry.id   AF-A0A6G3PQ94-F1
#
_cell.length_a   1.000
_cell.length_b   1.000
_cell.length_c   1.000
_cell.angle_alpha   90.00
_cell.angle_beta   90.00
_cell.angle_gamma   90.00
#
_symmetry.space_group_name_H-M   'P 1'
#
loop_
_entity.id
_entity.type
_entity.pdbx_description
1 polymer ?
#
loop_
_entity_poly.entity_id
_entity_poly.type
_entity_poly.pdbx_seq_one_letter_code
_entity_poly.pdbx_strand_id
1 'polypeptide(L)'
;MSPASQETAGAGRTPGRARPRVPLVSLLAALVAASAVLLGGAGGAEAAGYRYWSFWQGNGTTWEYATQGPSLLRPDDGTVQGFRFAVSEDSGDASQPRRAPDFGAICADTPAKDGSKRVALV
;
A
#
# COMPACT_ATOMS: atom_id res chain seq x y z
N MET A 1 4.76 17.81 -99.92
CA MET A 1 3.67 17.26 -99.07
C MET A 1 3.92 17.64 -97.62
N SER A 2 3.01 18.43 -97.04
CA SER A 2 2.78 18.61 -95.59
C SER A 2 2.41 17.27 -94.89
N PRO A 3 2.26 17.16 -93.54
CA PRO A 3 2.18 18.23 -92.55
C PRO A 3 2.93 18.02 -91.20
N ALA A 4 3.04 19.14 -90.49
CA ALA A 4 2.84 19.39 -89.06
C ALA A 4 2.97 18.25 -88.03
N SER A 5 3.69 18.56 -86.95
CA SER A 5 3.24 18.31 -85.57
C SER A 5 3.88 19.33 -84.63
N GLN A 6 3.17 20.43 -84.39
CA GLN A 6 3.31 21.22 -83.18
C GLN A 6 2.24 20.74 -82.19
N GLU A 7 2.63 20.35 -80.98
CA GLU A 7 1.91 20.48 -79.70
C GLU A 7 2.75 19.72 -78.66
N THR A 8 3.21 20.26 -77.54
CA THR A 8 2.42 20.89 -76.47
C THR A 8 3.38 21.62 -75.54
N ALA A 9 3.13 22.91 -75.29
CA ALA A 9 3.55 23.55 -74.06
C ALA A 9 2.51 23.22 -72.99
N GLY A 10 2.88 22.38 -72.02
CA GLY A 10 2.04 22.01 -70.87
C GLY A 10 2.76 22.37 -69.58
N ALA A 11 2.40 23.53 -69.03
CA ALA A 11 2.89 24.08 -67.79
C ALA A 11 2.56 23.21 -66.56
N GLY A 12 3.38 23.34 -65.52
CA GLY A 12 2.94 23.14 -64.13
C GLY A 12 3.51 21.91 -63.43
N ARG A 13 4.80 21.91 -63.08
CA ARG A 13 5.22 21.20 -61.86
C ARG A 13 4.83 22.05 -60.66
N THR A 14 3.64 21.82 -60.14
CA THR A 14 3.29 22.26 -58.79
C THR A 14 4.09 21.41 -57.81
N PRO A 15 5.00 21.95 -56.99
CA PRO A 15 5.51 21.19 -55.86
C PRO A 15 4.32 20.97 -54.93
N GLY A 16 3.83 19.73 -54.87
CA GLY A 16 2.87 19.31 -53.87
C GLY A 16 3.49 19.62 -52.51
N ARG A 17 2.99 20.68 -51.86
CA ARG A 17 3.39 21.09 -50.52
C ARG A 17 3.18 19.86 -49.64
N ALA A 18 4.28 19.21 -49.27
CA ALA A 18 4.26 18.05 -48.40
C ALA A 18 3.52 18.46 -47.13
N ARG A 19 2.30 17.96 -46.97
CA ARG A 19 1.52 18.18 -45.75
C ARG A 19 2.39 17.66 -44.61
N PRO A 20 2.62 18.45 -43.56
CA PRO A 20 3.51 18.04 -42.49
C PRO A 20 2.74 16.98 -41.69
N ARG A 21 2.83 15.71 -42.13
CA ARG A 21 2.39 14.54 -41.37
C ARG A 21 3.43 14.14 -40.33
N VAL A 22 4.67 14.58 -40.51
CA VAL A 22 5.79 14.40 -39.59
C VAL A 22 5.54 14.98 -38.19
N PRO A 23 5.07 16.23 -37.99
CA PRO A 23 4.88 16.77 -36.64
C PRO A 23 3.79 16.04 -35.86
N LEU A 24 2.74 15.52 -36.52
CA LEU A 24 1.69 14.78 -35.82
C LEU A 24 2.19 13.42 -35.36
N VAL A 25 2.93 12.70 -36.20
CA VAL A 25 3.52 11.40 -35.83
C VAL A 25 4.57 11.58 -34.73
N SER A 26 5.42 12.61 -34.81
CA SER A 26 6.38 12.93 -33.76
C SER A 26 5.72 13.37 -32.45
N LEU A 27 4.64 14.16 -32.53
CA LEU A 27 3.87 14.56 -31.34
C LEU A 27 3.19 13.37 -30.68
N LEU A 28 2.58 12.47 -31.46
CA LEU A 28 1.97 11.24 -30.95
C LEU A 28 3.01 10.30 -30.33
N ALA A 29 4.18 10.14 -30.97
CA ALA A 29 5.27 9.34 -30.42
C ALA A 29 5.80 9.94 -29.10
N ALA A 30 5.95 11.27 -29.03
CA ALA A 30 6.34 11.96 -27.81
C ALA A 30 5.28 11.82 -26.71
N LEU A 31 3.98 11.89 -27.07
CA LEU A 31 2.89 11.67 -26.13
C LEU A 31 2.90 10.24 -25.58
N VAL A 32 3.03 9.24 -26.45
CA VAL A 32 3.08 7.82 -26.04
C VAL A 32 4.29 7.55 -25.15
N ALA A 33 5.46 8.09 -25.49
CA ALA A 33 6.66 7.95 -24.66
C ALA A 33 6.47 8.63 -23.29
N ALA A 34 5.92 9.84 -23.26
CA ALA A 34 5.61 10.54 -22.01
C ALA A 34 4.57 9.77 -21.17
N SER A 35 3.52 9.24 -21.79
CA SER A 35 2.52 8.40 -21.13
C SER A 35 3.13 7.12 -20.58
N ALA A 36 4.02 6.44 -21.32
CA ALA A 36 4.70 5.24 -20.85
C ALA A 36 5.60 5.51 -19.64
N VAL A 37 6.30 6.65 -19.61
CA VAL A 37 7.12 7.07 -18.47
C VAL A 37 6.23 7.40 -17.26
N LEU A 38 5.14 8.14 -17.47
CA LEU A 38 4.23 8.55 -16.39
C LEU A 38 3.43 7.36 -15.80
N LEU A 39 3.01 6.42 -16.64
CA LEU A 39 2.21 5.25 -16.22
C LEU A 39 3.08 4.08 -15.75
N GLY A 40 4.30 3.95 -16.30
CA GLY A 40 5.25 2.88 -15.91
C GLY A 40 6.10 3.22 -14.70
N GLY A 41 6.21 4.50 -14.31
CA GLY A 41 6.97 4.94 -13.14
C GLY A 41 6.20 4.85 -11.81
N ALA A 42 4.88 4.65 -11.86
CA ALA A 42 4.09 4.37 -10.66
C ALA A 42 4.32 2.90 -10.26
N GLY A 43 5.35 2.65 -9.45
CA GLY A 43 5.52 1.36 -8.79
C GLY A 43 4.24 0.95 -8.08
N GLY A 44 3.94 -0.36 -8.08
CA GLY A 44 2.74 -0.88 -7.42
C GLY A 44 2.69 -0.38 -5.97
N ALA A 45 1.53 0.15 -5.57
CA ALA A 45 1.25 0.40 -4.16
C ALA A 45 1.00 -0.95 -3.49
N GLU A 46 2.06 -1.70 -3.21
CA GLU A 46 1.96 -2.86 -2.34
C GLU A 46 1.51 -2.35 -0.97
N ALA A 47 0.48 -2.98 -0.40
CA ALA A 47 0.13 -2.74 0.98
C ALA A 47 1.35 -3.19 1.80
N ALA A 48 2.16 -2.24 2.27
CA ALA A 48 3.36 -2.47 3.07
C ALA A 48 3.05 -3.06 4.47
N GLY A 49 2.01 -3.86 4.60
CA GLY A 49 1.41 -4.36 5.83
C GLY A 49 0.00 -3.79 6.09
N TYR A 50 -0.80 -4.57 6.80
CA TYR A 50 -2.10 -4.17 7.32
C TYR A 50 -1.93 -3.30 8.57
N ARG A 51 -2.76 -2.26 8.69
CA ARG A 51 -2.86 -1.44 9.90
C ARG A 51 -3.99 -1.98 10.76
N TYR A 52 -3.67 -2.64 11.85
CA TYR A 52 -4.66 -3.23 12.74
C TYR A 52 -4.17 -3.25 14.19
N TRP A 53 -5.11 -3.51 15.09
CA TRP A 53 -4.82 -3.82 16.48
C TRP A 53 -4.59 -5.31 16.63
N SER A 54 -3.35 -5.72 16.94
CA SER A 54 -3.05 -7.09 17.37
C SER A 54 -3.37 -7.28 18.84
N PHE A 55 -3.73 -8.50 19.21
CA PHE A 55 -4.12 -8.88 20.57
C PHE A 55 -3.13 -9.91 21.13
N TRP A 56 -2.74 -9.71 22.38
CA TRP A 56 -1.63 -10.43 23.03
C TRP A 56 -2.01 -10.88 24.42
N GLN A 57 -1.50 -12.04 24.82
CA GLN A 57 -1.57 -12.55 26.19
C GLN A 57 -0.18 -12.45 26.81
N GLY A 58 -0.12 -11.91 28.02
CA GLY A 58 1.11 -11.85 28.80
C GLY A 58 1.27 -13.09 29.68
N ASN A 59 2.44 -13.71 29.67
CA ASN A 59 2.78 -14.81 30.59
C ASN A 59 3.58 -14.35 31.82
N GLY A 60 3.57 -13.04 32.10
CA GLY A 60 4.32 -12.39 33.19
C GLY A 60 5.73 -11.92 32.83
N THR A 61 6.31 -12.39 31.72
CA THR A 61 7.64 -11.95 31.26
C THR A 61 7.68 -11.61 29.78
N THR A 62 6.94 -12.33 28.94
CA THR A 62 6.90 -12.15 27.49
C THR A 62 5.48 -12.05 26.97
N TRP A 63 5.35 -11.50 25.76
CA TRP A 63 4.11 -11.47 25.02
C TRP A 63 3.97 -12.71 24.15
N GLU A 64 2.76 -13.25 24.10
CA GLU A 64 2.35 -14.30 23.19
C GLU A 64 1.18 -13.79 22.35
N TYR A 65 1.23 -13.98 21.03
CA TYR A 65 0.13 -13.58 20.15
C TYR A 65 -1.12 -14.38 20.53
N ALA A 66 -2.25 -13.71 20.72
CA ALA A 66 -3.44 -14.37 21.20
C ALA A 66 -4.06 -15.27 20.12
N THR A 67 -4.35 -16.52 20.47
CA THR A 67 -5.07 -17.48 19.61
C THR A 67 -6.59 -17.34 19.70
N GLN A 68 -7.08 -16.56 20.67
CA GLN A 68 -8.49 -16.23 20.87
C GLN A 68 -8.70 -14.73 20.82
N GLY A 69 -9.85 -14.28 20.31
CA GLY A 69 -10.22 -12.87 20.31
C GLY A 69 -10.56 -12.35 21.72
N PRO A 70 -10.44 -11.04 21.96
CA PRO A 70 -10.66 -10.42 23.27
C PRO A 70 -12.12 -10.51 23.76
N SER A 71 -13.08 -10.80 22.86
CA SER A 71 -14.49 -11.03 23.22
C SER A 71 -14.77 -12.45 23.74
N LEU A 72 -13.88 -13.40 23.45
CA LEU A 72 -14.02 -14.81 23.82
C LEU A 72 -13.13 -15.17 25.01
N LEU A 73 -11.95 -14.58 25.09
CA LEU A 73 -11.00 -14.85 26.17
C LEU A 73 -11.63 -14.49 27.52
N ARG A 74 -11.47 -15.37 28.50
CA ARG A 74 -11.90 -15.17 29.90
C ARG A 74 -10.66 -15.18 30.80
N PRO A 75 -10.04 -14.00 31.02
CA PRO A 75 -8.79 -13.93 31.77
C PRO A 75 -8.99 -14.26 33.26
N ASP A 76 -7.93 -14.72 33.90
CA ASP A 76 -7.87 -14.93 35.34
C ASP A 76 -7.42 -13.67 36.09
N ASP A 77 -7.66 -13.62 37.41
CA ASP A 77 -7.09 -12.55 38.25
C ASP A 77 -5.56 -12.60 38.12
N GLY A 78 -4.92 -11.45 37.97
CA GLY A 78 -3.46 -11.39 37.84
C GLY A 78 -2.95 -11.46 36.41
N THR A 79 -3.82 -11.63 35.41
CA THR A 79 -3.41 -11.72 34.01
C THR A 79 -3.20 -10.35 33.38
N VAL A 80 -2.36 -10.32 32.33
CA VAL A 80 -2.13 -9.13 31.52
C VAL A 80 -2.53 -9.40 30.08
N GLN A 81 -3.33 -8.51 29.51
CA GLN A 81 -3.72 -8.53 28.11
C GLN A 81 -3.10 -7.32 27.41
N GLY A 82 -2.72 -7.48 26.13
CA GLY A 82 -2.04 -6.44 25.38
C GLY A 82 -2.73 -6.15 24.05
N PHE A 83 -2.77 -4.87 23.68
CA PHE A 83 -3.22 -4.40 22.37
C PHE A 83 -2.12 -3.57 21.71
N ARG A 84 -1.82 -3.86 20.44
CA ARG A 84 -0.82 -3.09 19.70
C ARG A 84 -1.31 -2.69 18.32
N PHE A 85 -1.50 -1.38 18.12
CA PHE A 85 -1.75 -0.83 16.78
C PHE A 85 -0.45 -0.65 16.00
N ALA A 86 -0.26 -1.40 14.93
CA ALA A 86 0.92 -1.32 14.10
C ALA A 86 0.60 -1.62 12.63
N VAL A 87 1.55 -1.31 11.75
CA VAL A 87 1.60 -1.88 10.41
C VAL A 87 2.34 -3.21 10.54
N SER A 88 1.69 -4.33 10.18
CA SER A 88 2.33 -5.65 10.17
C SER A 88 1.86 -6.42 8.92
N GLU A 89 2.70 -7.29 8.37
CA GLU A 89 2.36 -8.09 7.17
C GLU A 89 1.21 -9.07 7.48
N ASP A 90 1.33 -9.80 8.59
CA ASP A 90 0.33 -10.73 9.10
C ASP A 90 0.48 -10.91 10.62
N SER A 91 -0.22 -11.91 11.20
CA SER A 91 -0.14 -12.21 12.63
C SER A 91 1.19 -12.78 13.09
N GLY A 92 1.94 -13.44 12.21
CA GLY A 92 3.26 -14.01 12.51
C GLY A 92 4.34 -12.97 12.69
N ASP A 93 4.24 -11.82 12.01
CA ASP A 93 5.13 -10.66 12.14
C ASP A 93 4.48 -9.49 12.91
N ALA A 94 3.43 -9.76 13.67
CA ALA A 94 2.75 -8.71 14.42
C ALA A 94 3.68 -8.09 15.46
N SER A 95 3.77 -6.76 15.48
CA SER A 95 4.47 -6.06 16.56
C SER A 95 3.81 -6.32 17.91
N GLN A 96 4.59 -6.73 18.91
CA GLN A 96 4.12 -6.90 20.29
C GLN A 96 4.01 -5.55 21.06
N PRO A 97 3.27 -5.49 22.18
CA PRO A 97 3.25 -4.32 23.05
C PRO A 97 4.65 -3.97 23.57
N ARG A 98 4.91 -2.67 23.74
CA ARG A 98 6.27 -2.18 24.06
C ARG A 98 6.66 -2.40 25.52
N ARG A 99 5.70 -2.32 26.42
CA ARG A 99 5.91 -2.56 27.85
C ARG A 99 5.78 -4.05 28.12
N ALA A 100 6.58 -4.58 29.04
CA ALA A 100 6.44 -5.96 29.49
C ALA A 100 5.06 -6.19 30.13
N PRO A 101 4.51 -7.42 30.06
CA PRO A 101 3.25 -7.78 30.69
C PRO A 101 3.39 -7.95 32.21
N ASP A 102 3.75 -6.88 32.91
CA ASP A 102 4.01 -6.90 34.35
C ASP A 102 2.75 -6.53 35.14
N PHE A 103 2.00 -7.54 35.57
CA PHE A 103 0.79 -7.34 36.38
C PHE A 103 1.11 -6.62 37.70
N GLY A 104 2.21 -6.99 38.37
CA GLY A 104 2.57 -6.45 39.67
C GLY A 104 2.85 -4.95 39.59
N ALA A 105 3.55 -4.51 38.55
CA ALA A 105 3.80 -3.10 38.31
C ALA A 105 2.53 -2.34 37.86
N ILE A 106 1.69 -2.92 37.00
CA ILE A 106 0.51 -2.24 36.47
C ILE A 106 -0.60 -2.12 37.53
N CYS A 107 -0.79 -3.16 38.34
CA CYS A 107 -1.85 -3.26 39.33
C CYS A 107 -1.36 -3.09 40.77
N ALA A 108 -0.19 -2.48 40.98
CA ALA A 108 0.43 -2.30 42.31
C ALA A 108 -0.54 -1.68 43.34
N ASP A 109 -1.30 -0.68 42.92
CA ASP A 109 -2.24 0.06 43.76
C ASP A 109 -3.68 -0.47 43.69
N THR A 110 -3.88 -1.63 43.05
CA THR A 110 -5.20 -2.26 42.90
C THR A 110 -5.30 -3.47 43.84
N PRO A 111 -5.87 -3.30 45.04
CA PRO A 111 -6.04 -4.41 45.98
C PRO A 111 -7.01 -5.45 45.41
N ALA A 112 -6.77 -6.71 45.76
CA ALA A 112 -7.71 -7.78 45.48
C ALA A 112 -9.03 -7.53 46.22
N LYS A 113 -10.15 -7.89 45.58
CA LYS A 113 -11.49 -7.86 46.17
C LYS A 113 -12.20 -9.17 45.86
N ASP A 114 -12.84 -9.73 46.88
CA ASP A 114 -13.59 -10.96 46.75
C ASP A 114 -14.67 -10.85 45.66
N GLY A 115 -14.81 -11.91 44.87
CA GLY A 115 -15.76 -11.96 43.75
C GLY A 115 -15.36 -11.12 42.53
N SER A 116 -14.16 -10.53 42.49
CA SER A 116 -13.67 -9.75 41.36
C SER A 116 -12.35 -10.28 40.81
N LYS A 117 -12.08 -9.99 39.53
CA LYS A 117 -10.78 -10.23 38.88
C LYS A 117 -10.16 -8.89 38.51
N ARG A 118 -8.86 -8.77 38.73
CA ARG A 118 -7.99 -7.70 38.24
C ARG A 118 -7.29 -8.22 37.00
N VAL A 119 -7.41 -7.46 35.93
CA VAL A 119 -6.79 -7.77 34.64
C VAL A 119 -6.08 -6.51 34.19
N ALA A 120 -4.77 -6.60 34.00
CA ALA A 120 -3.98 -5.49 33.50
C ALA A 120 -4.13 -5.38 31.97
N LEU A 121 -4.19 -4.16 31.45
CA LEU A 121 -4.16 -3.88 30.01
C LEU A 121 -2.94 -3.04 29.65
N VAL A 122 -2.30 -3.39 28.53
CA VAL A 122 -1.17 -2.67 27.93
C VAL A 122 -1.49 -2.27 26.50
#